data_AF-A0A9P9TFW5-F1
#
_entry.id   AF-A0A9P9TFW5-F1
#
_cell.length_a   1.000
_cell.length_b   1.000
_cell.length_c   1.000
_cell.angle_alpha   90.00
_cell.angle_beta   90.00
_cell.angle_gamma   90.00
#
_symmetry.space_group_name_H-M   'P 1'
#
loop_
_entity.id
_entity.type
_entity.pdbx_description
1 polymer ?
#
loop_
_entity_poly.entity_id
_entity_poly.type
_entity_poly.pdbx_seq_one_letter_code
_entity_poly.pdbx_strand_id
1 'polypeptide(L)'
;MEDRIVVTIPDLFRCFLTQEPKSNKGYQAAKIESERWLATSVISVVRKCGFSPSMSKKVNACDFSFFISIAAPDAPPDRLKTLCDWGNWVFPFDDLFDSGELRTDLLTSESVLDSLMANMTGTSFVGYKLPIVKAHDDVYKRFKKGSSSGTQSRFRTTSVTSPPITCRR
;
A
#
# COMPACT_ATOMS: atom_id res chain seq x y z
N MET A 1 -4.60 33.11 -13.49
CA MET A 1 -4.29 31.90 -14.27
C MET A 1 -2.81 31.67 -14.02
N GLU A 2 -2.47 30.76 -13.11
CA GLU A 2 -1.08 30.56 -12.67
C GLU A 2 -0.23 30.03 -13.84
N ASP A 3 0.95 30.62 -14.04
CA ASP A 3 1.91 30.20 -15.06
C ASP A 3 2.33 28.75 -14.82
N ARG A 4 1.91 27.86 -15.71
CA ARG A 4 2.30 26.45 -15.67
C ARG A 4 3.67 26.29 -16.32
N ILE A 5 4.67 25.96 -15.51
CA ILE A 5 6.00 25.61 -16.00
C ILE A 5 5.96 24.16 -16.52
N VAL A 6 6.21 23.97 -17.81
CA VAL A 6 6.33 22.64 -18.41
C VAL A 6 7.79 22.20 -18.30
N VAL A 7 8.03 21.09 -17.61
CA VAL A 7 9.35 20.49 -17.48
C VAL A 7 9.42 19.23 -18.33
N THR A 8 10.44 19.11 -19.18
CA THR A 8 10.70 17.89 -19.95
C THR A 8 11.67 17.02 -19.15
N ILE A 9 11.24 15.81 -18.79
CA ILE A 9 12.10 14.82 -18.14
C ILE A 9 12.89 14.10 -19.25
N PRO A 10 14.23 14.14 -19.23
CA PRO A 10 15.04 13.41 -20.21
C PRO A 10 14.94 11.90 -19.97
N ASP A 11 15.34 11.11 -20.97
CA ASP A 11 15.47 9.66 -20.80
C ASP A 11 16.37 9.35 -19.60
N LEU A 12 15.85 8.58 -18.65
CA LEU A 12 16.64 8.13 -17.52
C LEU A 12 17.68 7.13 -18.01
N PHE A 13 18.91 7.26 -17.51
CA PHE A 13 19.97 6.33 -17.86
C PHE A 13 19.57 4.89 -17.49
N ARG A 14 19.49 4.03 -18.50
CA ARG A 14 19.37 2.57 -18.35
C ARG A 14 20.73 1.96 -18.69
N CYS A 15 21.32 1.20 -17.77
CA CYS A 15 22.58 0.50 -18.05
C CYS A 15 22.40 -0.40 -19.29
N PHE A 16 23.38 -0.46 -20.20
CA PHE A 16 23.28 -1.27 -21.42
C PHE A 16 23.23 -2.79 -21.12
N LEU A 17 23.60 -3.21 -19.92
CA LEU A 17 23.44 -4.58 -19.41
C LEU A 17 22.04 -4.86 -18.84
N THR A 18 21.14 -3.86 -18.85
CA THR A 18 19.81 -3.98 -18.25
C THR A 18 18.92 -4.84 -19.12
N GLN A 19 18.72 -6.09 -18.71
CA GLN A 19 17.74 -6.98 -19.32
C GLN A 19 16.33 -6.39 -19.21
N GLU A 20 15.44 -6.77 -20.13
CA GLU A 20 14.01 -6.52 -19.97
C GLU A 20 13.53 -7.15 -18.66
N PRO A 21 12.77 -6.40 -17.83
CA PRO A 21 12.29 -6.93 -16.57
C PRO A 21 11.36 -8.11 -16.83
N LYS A 22 11.70 -9.26 -16.25
CA LYS A 22 10.77 -10.40 -16.19
C LYS A 22 9.57 -9.99 -15.34
N SER A 23 8.37 -10.29 -15.81
CA SER A 23 7.14 -10.11 -15.05
C SER A 23 6.51 -11.45 -14.68
N ASN A 24 5.79 -11.47 -13.56
CA ASN A 24 5.10 -12.65 -13.09
C ASN A 24 3.95 -13.02 -14.04
N LYS A 25 3.91 -14.28 -14.49
CA LYS A 25 2.86 -14.79 -15.40
C LYS A 25 1.46 -14.70 -14.79
N GLY A 26 1.34 -14.73 -13.46
CA GLY A 26 0.09 -14.61 -12.73
C GLY A 26 -0.43 -13.18 -12.56
N TYR A 27 0.28 -12.16 -13.08
CA TYR A 27 -0.04 -10.74 -12.91
C TYR A 27 -1.50 -10.40 -13.19
N GLN A 28 -2.04 -10.79 -14.36
CA GLN A 28 -3.41 -10.40 -14.76
C GLN A 28 -4.47 -10.93 -13.78
N ALA A 29 -4.31 -12.18 -13.34
CA ALA A 29 -5.21 -12.77 -12.36
C ALA A 29 -5.10 -12.08 -10.99
N ALA A 30 -3.87 -11.84 -10.53
CA ALA A 30 -3.61 -11.14 -9.27
C ALA A 30 -4.16 -9.71 -9.28
N LYS A 31 -3.99 -8.97 -10.39
CA LYS A 31 -4.53 -7.62 -10.56
C LYS A 31 -6.05 -7.60 -10.39
N ILE A 32 -6.77 -8.45 -11.14
CA ILE A 32 -8.23 -8.50 -11.09
C ILE A 32 -8.72 -8.85 -9.68
N GLU A 33 -8.08 -9.81 -9.02
CA GLU A 33 -8.47 -10.20 -7.66
C GLU A 33 -8.16 -9.09 -6.65
N SER A 34 -7.01 -8.44 -6.75
CA SER A 34 -6.59 -7.37 -5.85
C SER A 34 -7.41 -6.10 -6.01
N GLU A 35 -7.79 -5.72 -7.22
CA GLU A 35 -8.69 -4.59 -7.47
C GLU A 35 -10.09 -4.88 -6.91
N ARG A 36 -10.59 -6.11 -7.05
CA ARG A 36 -11.86 -6.54 -6.44
C ARG A 36 -11.77 -6.54 -4.92
N TRP A 37 -10.68 -7.06 -4.36
CA TRP A 37 -10.44 -7.04 -2.92
C TRP A 37 -10.38 -5.61 -2.39
N LEU A 38 -9.67 -4.71 -3.07
CA LEU A 38 -9.64 -3.29 -2.69
C LEU A 38 -11.03 -2.67 -2.78
N ALA A 39 -11.79 -3.01 -3.82
CA ALA A 39 -13.17 -2.57 -3.94
C ALA A 39 -14.03 -3.04 -2.74
N THR A 40 -13.95 -4.31 -2.34
CA THR A 40 -14.78 -4.81 -1.23
C THR A 40 -14.29 -4.35 0.14
N SER A 41 -12.98 -4.36 0.36
CA SER A 41 -12.32 -4.12 1.65
C SER A 41 -12.09 -2.64 1.92
N VAL A 42 -11.92 -1.83 0.87
CA VAL A 42 -11.62 -0.40 0.94
C VAL A 42 -12.77 0.46 0.38
N ILE A 43 -13.58 0.06 -0.62
CA ILE A 43 -14.67 0.96 -1.10
C ILE A 43 -15.83 1.11 -0.09
N SER A 44 -16.09 0.12 0.77
CA SER A 44 -17.03 0.31 1.91
C SER A 44 -16.54 1.32 2.95
N VAL A 45 -15.23 1.56 2.98
CA VAL A 45 -14.52 2.54 3.83
C VAL A 45 -14.61 3.92 3.20
N VAL A 46 -14.38 3.96 1.91
CA VAL A 46 -14.37 5.13 1.03
C VAL A 46 -15.73 5.84 1.03
N ARG A 47 -16.84 5.09 1.02
CA ARG A 47 -18.20 5.65 1.13
C ARG A 47 -18.52 6.32 2.48
N LYS A 48 -17.85 5.93 3.57
CA LYS A 48 -18.07 6.48 4.93
C LYS A 48 -17.04 7.55 5.32
N CYS A 49 -15.88 7.59 4.67
CA CYS A 49 -14.77 8.51 4.96
C CYS A 49 -14.50 9.54 3.85
N GLY A 50 -15.46 9.81 2.95
CA GLY A 50 -15.33 10.90 1.96
C GLY A 50 -14.39 10.63 0.78
N PHE A 51 -13.89 9.41 0.61
CA PHE A 51 -13.07 9.09 -0.57
C PHE A 51 -13.98 8.92 -1.80
N SER A 52 -13.66 9.63 -2.87
CA SER A 52 -14.45 9.65 -4.11
C SER A 52 -14.20 8.37 -4.94
N PRO A 53 -15.15 7.95 -5.82
CA PRO A 53 -14.89 7.03 -6.94
C PRO A 53 -13.63 7.35 -7.75
N SER A 54 -13.10 8.58 -7.65
CA SER A 54 -11.81 8.94 -8.25
C SER A 54 -10.61 8.19 -7.66
N MET A 55 -10.61 7.79 -6.39
CA MET A 55 -9.44 7.14 -5.79
C MET A 55 -9.25 5.71 -6.30
N SER A 56 -10.31 4.92 -6.42
CA SER A 56 -10.23 3.58 -7.04
C SER A 56 -9.75 3.68 -8.50
N LYS A 57 -10.19 4.71 -9.23
CA LYS A 57 -9.67 4.96 -10.59
C LYS A 57 -8.19 5.32 -10.58
N LYS A 58 -7.72 6.13 -9.63
CA LYS A 58 -6.29 6.48 -9.47
C LYS A 58 -5.46 5.23 -9.16
N VAL A 59 -5.85 4.43 -8.17
CA VAL A 59 -5.13 3.21 -7.80
C VAL A 59 -5.08 2.23 -8.96
N ASN A 60 -6.19 2.02 -9.66
CA ASN A 60 -6.22 1.14 -10.84
C ASN A 60 -5.36 1.69 -12.00
N ALA A 61 -5.28 3.02 -12.16
CA ALA A 61 -4.43 3.66 -13.17
C ALA A 61 -2.94 3.56 -12.84
N CYS A 62 -2.56 3.51 -11.57
CA CYS A 62 -1.18 3.32 -11.14
C CYS A 62 -0.65 1.89 -11.39
N ASP A 63 -1.55 0.90 -11.46
CA ASP A 63 -1.23 -0.51 -11.71
C ASP A 63 -0.08 -1.07 -10.86
N PHE A 64 -0.20 -0.95 -9.54
CA PHE A 64 0.80 -1.48 -8.61
C PHE A 64 0.99 -2.99 -8.74
N SER A 65 -0.03 -3.70 -9.21
CA SER A 65 0.06 -5.12 -9.50
C SER A 65 1.10 -5.42 -10.59
N PHE A 66 1.23 -4.55 -11.60
CA PHE A 66 2.27 -4.68 -12.61
C PHE A 66 3.67 -4.43 -12.03
N PHE A 67 3.83 -3.36 -11.25
CA PHE A 67 5.09 -3.07 -10.53
C PHE A 67 5.53 -4.27 -9.67
N ILE A 68 4.61 -4.84 -8.91
CA ILE A 68 4.87 -6.01 -8.06
C ILE A 68 5.19 -7.25 -8.89
N SER A 69 4.55 -7.43 -10.04
CA SER A 69 4.86 -8.54 -10.93
C SER A 69 6.30 -8.51 -11.44
N ILE A 70 6.89 -7.32 -11.58
CA ILE A 70 8.28 -7.12 -11.96
C ILE A 70 9.20 -7.31 -10.74
N ALA A 71 8.81 -6.79 -9.58
CA ALA A 71 9.60 -6.90 -8.34
C ALA A 71 9.67 -8.35 -7.81
N ALA A 72 8.64 -9.16 -8.08
CA ALA A 72 8.51 -10.53 -7.61
C ALA A 72 8.07 -11.48 -8.76
N PRO A 73 8.91 -11.64 -9.80
CA PRO A 73 8.54 -12.33 -11.04
C PRO A 73 8.28 -13.83 -10.85
N ASP A 74 8.85 -14.41 -9.79
CA ASP A 74 8.78 -15.83 -9.45
C ASP A 74 7.94 -16.09 -8.18
N ALA A 75 7.22 -15.08 -7.69
CA ALA A 75 6.33 -15.27 -6.55
C ALA A 75 5.21 -16.27 -6.88
N PRO A 76 4.93 -17.23 -5.97
CA PRO A 76 3.74 -18.06 -6.05
C PRO A 76 2.46 -17.21 -6.09
N PRO A 77 1.37 -17.69 -6.73
CA PRO A 77 0.15 -16.91 -6.93
C PRO A 77 -0.44 -16.29 -5.65
N ASP A 78 -0.47 -17.05 -4.54
CA ASP A 78 -0.99 -16.61 -3.25
C ASP A 78 -0.16 -15.47 -2.63
N ARG A 79 1.16 -15.53 -2.80
CA ARG A 79 2.10 -14.51 -2.32
C ARG A 79 2.06 -13.28 -3.21
N LEU A 80 2.02 -13.47 -4.53
CA LEU A 80 1.89 -12.39 -5.50
C LEU A 80 0.64 -11.56 -5.20
N LYS A 81 -0.51 -12.23 -5.02
CA LYS A 81 -1.77 -11.56 -4.68
C LYS A 81 -1.67 -10.78 -3.36
N THR A 82 -1.05 -11.36 -2.33
CA THR A 82 -0.85 -10.67 -1.04
C THR A 82 0.02 -9.41 -1.19
N LEU A 83 1.05 -9.46 -2.03
CA LEU A 83 1.86 -8.29 -2.35
C LEU A 83 1.03 -7.25 -3.13
N CYS A 84 0.24 -7.67 -4.13
CA CYS A 84 -0.62 -6.77 -4.91
C CYS A 84 -1.64 -6.04 -4.03
N ASP A 85 -2.26 -6.73 -3.08
CA ASP A 85 -3.17 -6.12 -2.10
C ASP A 85 -2.45 -5.10 -1.22
N TRP A 86 -1.23 -5.41 -0.76
CA TRP A 86 -0.41 -4.48 0.00
C TRP A 86 -0.05 -3.22 -0.81
N GLY A 87 0.36 -3.39 -2.07
CA GLY A 87 0.69 -2.27 -2.97
C GLY A 87 -0.51 -1.39 -3.30
N ASN A 88 -1.69 -1.99 -3.50
CA ASN A 88 -2.92 -1.24 -3.71
C ASN A 88 -3.42 -0.54 -2.43
N TRP A 89 -3.02 -1.01 -1.26
CA TRP A 89 -3.35 -0.42 0.03
C TRP A 89 -2.42 0.73 0.44
N VAL A 90 -1.12 0.62 0.15
CA VAL A 90 -0.11 1.55 0.71
C VAL A 90 -0.34 2.99 0.27
N PHE A 91 -0.71 3.22 -0.98
CA PHE A 91 -0.90 4.59 -1.50
C PHE A 91 -2.15 5.28 -0.92
N PRO A 92 -3.35 4.66 -0.91
CA PRO A 92 -4.48 5.23 -0.20
C PRO A 92 -4.23 5.48 1.28
N PHE A 93 -3.38 4.67 1.92
CA PHE A 93 -3.01 4.86 3.32
C PHE A 93 -2.06 6.05 3.48
N ASP A 94 -1.03 6.15 2.66
CA ASP A 94 -0.05 7.25 2.67
C ASP A 94 -0.71 8.60 2.33
N ASP A 95 -1.62 8.61 1.36
CA ASP A 95 -2.39 9.80 0.96
C ASP A 95 -3.18 10.41 2.14
N LEU A 96 -3.61 9.62 3.13
CA LEU A 96 -4.29 10.14 4.33
C LEU A 96 -3.41 11.13 5.10
N PHE A 97 -2.10 10.88 5.14
CA PHE A 97 -1.12 11.66 5.89
C PHE A 97 -0.46 12.74 5.02
N ASP A 98 -0.28 12.52 3.72
CA ASP A 98 0.42 13.47 2.86
C ASP A 98 -0.48 14.59 2.31
N SER A 99 -1.70 14.22 1.89
CA SER A 99 -2.66 15.13 1.26
C SER A 99 -4.07 15.09 1.87
N GLY A 100 -4.31 14.17 2.81
CA GLY A 100 -5.59 13.95 3.46
C GLY A 100 -5.74 14.67 4.80
N GLU A 101 -6.83 14.33 5.48
CA GLU A 101 -7.26 14.96 6.73
C GLU A 101 -6.31 14.71 7.91
N LEU A 102 -5.53 13.62 7.86
CA LEU A 102 -4.60 13.26 8.93
C LEU A 102 -3.31 14.07 8.86
N ARG A 103 -3.01 14.73 7.74
CA ARG A 103 -1.80 15.56 7.56
C ARG A 103 -1.55 16.55 8.70
N THR A 104 -2.62 17.17 9.21
CA THR A 104 -2.54 18.19 10.26
C THR A 104 -3.09 17.74 11.61
N ASP A 105 -3.80 16.61 11.66
CA ASP A 105 -4.33 16.04 12.89
C ASP A 105 -3.36 14.99 13.45
N LEU A 106 -2.37 15.47 14.21
CA LEU A 106 -1.30 14.65 14.75
C LEU A 106 -1.81 13.61 15.77
N LEU A 107 -2.82 13.95 16.57
CA LEU A 107 -3.37 13.05 17.58
C LEU A 107 -4.11 11.88 16.93
N THR A 108 -4.95 12.18 15.94
CA THR A 108 -5.64 11.12 15.19
C THR A 108 -4.63 10.31 14.37
N SER A 109 -3.61 10.94 13.80
CA SER A 109 -2.53 10.25 13.08
C SER A 109 -1.80 9.22 13.95
N GLU A 110 -1.41 9.62 15.16
CA GLU A 110 -0.75 8.74 16.13
C GLU A 110 -1.65 7.55 16.48
N SER A 111 -2.93 7.79 16.77
CA SER A 111 -3.89 6.72 17.06
C SER A 111 -4.08 5.74 15.88
N VAL A 112 -4.09 6.24 14.65
CA VAL A 112 -4.18 5.41 13.44
C VAL A 112 -2.93 4.55 13.28
N LEU A 113 -1.73 5.12 13.48
CA LEU A 113 -0.47 4.39 13.44
C LEU A 113 -0.38 3.34 14.54
N ASP A 114 -0.79 3.66 15.77
CA ASP A 114 -0.84 2.70 16.88
C ASP A 114 -1.76 1.52 16.55
N SER A 115 -2.92 1.82 15.97
CA SER A 115 -3.87 0.77 15.55
C SER A 115 -3.27 -0.14 14.47
N LEU A 116 -2.51 0.41 13.53
CA LEU A 116 -1.79 -0.33 12.49
C LEU A 116 -0.71 -1.24 13.11
N MET A 117 0.09 -0.66 14.01
CA MET A 117 1.20 -1.35 14.66
C MET A 117 0.76 -2.50 15.56
N ALA A 118 -0.38 -2.36 16.25
CA ALA A 118 -0.85 -3.34 17.22
C ALA A 118 -0.94 -4.77 16.66
N ASN A 119 -1.43 -4.92 15.43
CA ASN A 119 -1.53 -6.24 14.80
C ASN A 119 -0.14 -6.82 14.43
N MET A 120 0.83 -5.97 14.09
CA MET A 120 2.19 -6.38 13.75
C MET A 120 3.06 -6.68 14.98
N THR A 121 2.76 -6.07 16.11
CA THR A 121 3.43 -6.34 17.41
C THR A 121 2.74 -7.46 18.18
N GLY A 122 1.51 -7.83 17.79
CA GLY A 122 0.69 -8.79 18.54
C GLY A 122 0.07 -8.19 19.79
N THR A 123 0.02 -6.86 19.90
CA THR A 123 -0.70 -6.17 20.98
C THR A 123 -2.16 -5.98 20.59
N SER A 124 -3.04 -5.82 21.59
CA SER A 124 -4.43 -5.45 21.34
C SER A 124 -4.53 -3.93 21.21
N PHE A 125 -5.30 -3.47 20.23
CA PHE A 125 -5.69 -2.07 20.12
C PHE A 125 -7.11 -1.91 20.67
N VAL A 126 -7.30 -0.97 21.59
CA VAL A 126 -8.61 -0.64 22.15
C VAL A 126 -9.09 0.66 21.50
N GLY A 127 -10.14 0.58 20.69
CA GLY A 127 -10.70 1.74 20.01
C GLY A 127 -11.25 1.41 18.63
N TYR A 128 -11.67 2.46 17.92
CA TYR A 128 -12.12 2.32 16.54
C TYR A 128 -10.93 2.21 15.60
N LYS A 129 -10.77 1.04 14.98
CA LYS A 129 -9.79 0.86 13.90
C LYS A 129 -10.39 1.32 12.57
N LEU A 130 -9.72 2.26 11.92
CA LEU A 130 -10.10 2.70 10.57
C LEU A 130 -10.16 1.49 9.64
N PRO A 131 -11.18 1.40 8.77
CA PRO A 131 -11.29 0.22 7.93
C PRO A 131 -10.13 0.01 6.94
N ILE A 132 -9.43 1.08 6.53
CA ILE A 132 -8.17 0.96 5.77
C ILE A 132 -7.09 0.20 6.57
N VAL A 133 -7.03 0.39 7.89
CA VAL A 133 -6.13 -0.37 8.77
C VAL A 133 -6.62 -1.81 8.93
N LYS A 134 -7.94 -2.07 8.94
CA LYS A 134 -8.48 -3.44 8.92
C LYS A 134 -8.12 -4.18 7.62
N ALA A 135 -8.10 -3.49 6.49
CA ALA A 135 -7.62 -4.07 5.23
C ALA A 135 -6.14 -4.46 5.32
N HIS A 136 -5.30 -3.63 5.95
CA HIS A 136 -3.93 -4.00 6.26
C HIS A 136 -3.84 -5.22 7.19
N ASP A 137 -4.71 -5.32 8.19
CA ASP A 137 -4.69 -6.48 9.10
C ASP A 137 -4.90 -7.80 8.37
N ASP A 138 -5.78 -7.83 7.37
CA ASP A 138 -6.00 -8.98 6.50
C ASP A 138 -4.74 -9.32 5.68
N VAL A 139 -4.12 -8.30 5.06
CA VAL A 139 -2.85 -8.46 4.32
C VAL A 139 -1.76 -9.01 5.23
N TYR A 140 -1.58 -8.41 6.41
CA TYR A 140 -0.55 -8.82 7.36
C TYR A 140 -0.79 -10.24 7.89
N LYS A 141 -2.05 -10.64 8.13
CA LYS A 141 -2.40 -12.00 8.53
C LYS A 141 -1.99 -13.03 7.47
N ARG A 142 -2.24 -12.74 6.19
CA ARG A 142 -1.81 -13.59 5.06
C ARG A 142 -0.30 -13.63 4.92
N PHE A 143 0.36 -12.48 5.01
CA PHE A 143 1.81 -12.38 5.01
C PHE A 143 2.45 -13.18 6.16
N LYS A 144 1.94 -13.04 7.39
CA LYS A 144 2.42 -13.76 8.57
C LYS A 144 2.32 -15.28 8.40
N LYS A 145 1.22 -15.78 7.84
CA LYS A 145 1.04 -17.21 7.56
C LYS A 145 2.08 -17.77 6.57
N GLY A 146 2.52 -16.95 5.61
CA GLY A 146 3.44 -17.35 4.54
C GLY A 146 4.92 -17.01 4.77
N SER A 147 5.29 -16.43 5.92
CA SER A 147 6.63 -15.87 6.15
C SER A 147 7.28 -16.35 7.46
N SER A 148 8.62 -16.39 7.48
CA SER A 148 9.38 -16.71 8.68
C SER A 148 9.35 -15.59 9.72
N SER A 149 9.60 -15.91 10.98
CA SER A 149 9.70 -14.94 12.08
C SER A 149 10.71 -13.80 11.79
N GLY A 150 11.86 -14.13 11.19
CA GLY A 150 12.85 -13.13 10.78
C GLY A 150 12.33 -12.18 9.70
N THR A 151 11.53 -12.68 8.75
CA THR A 151 10.91 -11.85 7.70
C THR A 151 9.82 -10.95 8.30
N GLN A 152 9.02 -11.46 9.23
CA GLN A 152 8.03 -10.69 9.96
C GLN A 152 8.67 -9.56 10.78
N SER A 153 9.80 -9.85 11.44
CA SER A 153 10.57 -8.86 12.19
C SER A 153 11.07 -7.73 11.30
N ARG A 154 11.67 -8.07 10.15
CA ARG A 154 12.15 -7.07 9.17
C ARG A 154 11.01 -6.20 8.66
N PHE A 155 9.89 -6.81 8.25
CA PHE A 155 8.72 -6.08 7.75
C PHE A 155 8.19 -5.08 8.78
N ARG A 156 8.09 -5.51 10.05
CA ARG A 156 7.70 -4.62 11.15
C ARG A 156 8.70 -3.49 11.34
N THR A 157 10.00 -3.78 11.38
CA THR A 157 11.03 -2.75 11.54
C THR A 157 10.95 -1.72 10.42
N THR A 158 10.85 -2.15 9.16
CA THR A 158 10.73 -1.23 8.01
C THR A 158 9.47 -0.38 8.07
N SER A 159 8.37 -0.91 8.61
CA SER A 159 7.11 -0.17 8.78
C SER A 159 7.20 0.88 9.91
N VAL A 160 8.00 0.62 10.95
CA VAL A 160 8.24 1.57 12.06
C VAL A 160 9.28 2.64 11.69
N THR A 161 10.29 2.28 10.90
CA THR A 161 11.35 3.21 10.47
C THR A 161 10.94 4.10 9.31
N SER A 162 9.87 3.71 8.59
CA SER A 162 9.27 4.49 7.50
C SER A 162 7.84 4.91 7.88
N PRO A 163 7.63 5.68 8.96
CA PRO A 163 6.34 6.35 9.12
C PRO A 163 6.10 7.25 7.89
N PRO A 164 4.84 7.61 7.57
CA PRO A 164 4.56 8.59 6.52
C PRO A 164 5.52 9.76 6.74
N ILE A 165 6.23 10.15 5.67
CA ILE A 165 7.43 11.01 5.69
C ILE A 165 7.13 12.38 6.36
N THR A 166 5.86 12.68 6.60
CA THR A 166 5.27 13.87 7.19
C THR A 166 5.10 13.84 8.71
N CYS A 167 5.08 12.70 9.41
CA CYS A 167 4.87 12.65 10.88
C CYS A 167 6.12 12.91 11.74
N ARG A 168 7.29 13.17 11.14
CA ARG A 168 8.56 13.47 11.86
C ARG A 168 9.04 14.92 11.67
N ARG A 169 8.14 15.90 11.66
CA ARG A 169 8.53 17.32 11.73
C ARG A 169 7.71 18.08 12.74
#